data_AF-A0A0C9YU95-F1
#
_entry.id   AF-A0A0C9YU95-F1
#
_cell.length_a   1.000
_cell.length_b   1.000
_cell.length_c   1.000
_cell.angle_alpha   90.00
_cell.angle_beta   90.00
_cell.angle_gamma   90.00
#
_symmetry.space_group_name_H-M   'P 1'
#
loop_
_entity.id
_entity.type
_entity.pdbx_description
1 polymer ?
#
loop_
_entity_poly.entity_id
_entity_poly.type
_entity_poly.pdbx_seq_one_letter_code
_entity_poly.pdbx_strand_id
1 'polypeptide(L)'
;LDGLALRTGLYVCLFATHGHVYDSSQPFWYGTDNVMDFWEDVMNVKPDELVHKLEQWACMQGKSKCRRNSVEGMQRLCARILNSGLRAYSSTLFNRLSHMHTGVIAKKKIQINFINFEVAIKEKYGIDLLGWPEGVPFQSPRAITSAEHLRTLRDALKAGTCHWAYMSRQQRLEYQD
;
A
#
# COMPACT_ATOMS: atom_id res chain seq x y z
N LEU A 1 14.58 -23.58 6.12
CA LEU A 1 14.05 -22.43 6.91
C LEU A 1 13.98 -22.81 8.39
N ASP A 2 13.83 -24.09 8.67
CA ASP A 2 13.69 -24.63 10.04
C ASP A 2 14.90 -24.33 10.93
N GLY A 3 16.13 -24.43 10.40
CA GLY A 3 17.34 -24.04 11.15
C GLY A 3 17.41 -22.54 11.51
N LEU A 4 16.79 -21.66 10.72
CA LEU A 4 16.68 -20.24 11.04
C LEU A 4 15.61 -20.02 12.12
N ALA A 5 14.45 -20.65 11.95
CA ALA A 5 13.36 -20.61 12.93
C ALA A 5 13.83 -21.10 14.30
N LEU A 6 14.57 -22.21 14.34
CA LEU A 6 15.06 -22.81 15.58
C LEU A 6 16.07 -21.91 16.33
N ARG A 7 16.84 -21.09 15.61
CA ARG A 7 17.83 -20.17 16.20
C ARG A 7 17.28 -18.80 16.56
N THR A 8 16.21 -18.36 15.92
CA THR A 8 15.72 -16.98 16.01
C THR A 8 14.28 -16.84 16.49
N GLY A 9 13.53 -17.94 16.52
CA GLY A 9 12.08 -17.92 16.78
C GLY A 9 11.26 -17.31 15.64
N LEU A 10 11.86 -17.03 14.47
CA LEU A 10 11.17 -16.44 13.34
C LEU A 10 10.33 -17.48 12.60
N TYR A 11 9.06 -17.14 12.35
CA TYR A 11 8.20 -17.86 11.43
C TYR A 11 8.39 -17.30 10.02
N VAL A 12 8.66 -18.16 9.05
CA VAL A 12 8.98 -17.72 7.68
C VAL A 12 8.20 -18.58 6.69
N CYS A 13 7.69 -17.93 5.65
CA CYS A 13 7.07 -18.58 4.50
C CYS A 13 7.56 -17.92 3.21
N LEU A 14 7.90 -18.74 2.22
CA LEU A 14 8.30 -18.34 0.88
C LEU A 14 7.30 -18.88 -0.12
N PHE A 15 6.79 -18.02 -1.02
CA PHE A 15 6.03 -18.42 -2.20
C PHE A 15 6.82 -18.02 -3.44
N ALA A 16 6.99 -18.95 -4.37
CA ALA A 16 7.68 -18.75 -5.62
C ALA A 16 6.80 -19.22 -6.78
N THR A 17 6.67 -18.39 -7.81
CA THR A 17 5.84 -18.66 -9.00
C THR A 17 6.54 -18.18 -10.25
N HIS A 18 6.07 -18.64 -11.40
CA HIS A 18 6.49 -18.08 -12.69
C HIS A 18 6.10 -16.62 -12.84
N GLY A 19 6.95 -15.88 -13.52
CA GLY A 19 6.63 -14.54 -14.02
C GLY A 19 6.06 -14.59 -15.44
N HIS A 20 6.31 -15.67 -16.18
CA HIS A 20 5.91 -15.84 -17.56
C HIS A 20 5.45 -17.28 -17.86
N VAL A 21 4.51 -17.44 -18.79
CA VAL A 21 3.92 -18.74 -19.21
C VAL A 21 4.94 -19.70 -19.85
N TYR A 22 6.15 -19.22 -20.17
CA TYR A 22 7.19 -20.03 -20.83
C TYR A 22 8.29 -20.47 -19.87
N ASP A 23 8.22 -20.07 -18.60
CA ASP A 23 9.17 -20.52 -17.60
C ASP A 23 8.87 -21.99 -17.23
N SER A 24 9.91 -22.82 -17.13
CA SER A 24 9.77 -24.28 -16.98
C SER A 24 9.86 -24.78 -15.53
N SER A 25 10.00 -23.89 -14.54
CA SER A 25 9.96 -24.29 -13.14
C SER A 25 8.54 -24.75 -12.74
N GLN A 26 8.31 -25.09 -11.49
CA GLN A 26 6.94 -25.26 -10.96
C GLN A 26 6.71 -24.21 -9.87
N PRO A 27 5.50 -23.67 -9.71
CA PRO A 27 5.19 -22.85 -8.55
C PRO A 27 5.36 -23.70 -7.30
N PHE A 28 6.02 -23.17 -6.29
CA PHE A 28 6.24 -23.88 -5.04
C PHE A 28 6.23 -22.91 -3.87
N TRP A 29 5.99 -23.46 -2.69
CA TRP A 29 6.10 -22.73 -1.46
C TRP A 29 6.90 -23.55 -0.46
N TYR A 30 7.50 -22.88 0.50
CA TYR A 30 8.21 -23.53 1.59
C TYR A 30 8.08 -22.65 2.83
N GLY A 31 7.73 -23.26 3.95
CA GLY A 31 7.50 -22.59 5.21
C GLY A 31 8.11 -23.37 6.36
N THR A 32 8.31 -22.68 7.48
CA THR A 32 8.66 -23.33 8.76
C THR A 32 7.46 -24.13 9.26
N ASP A 33 7.65 -25.30 9.87
CA ASP A 33 6.58 -26.25 10.23
C ASP A 33 5.29 -25.60 10.77
N ASN A 34 5.39 -24.73 11.77
CA ASN A 34 4.23 -24.09 12.42
C ASN A 34 3.52 -23.01 11.58
N VAL A 35 4.09 -22.59 10.45
CA VAL A 35 3.44 -21.59 9.59
C VAL A 35 2.27 -22.20 8.80
N MET A 36 2.22 -23.52 8.69
CA MET A 36 1.11 -24.25 8.08
C MET A 36 -0.21 -24.02 8.82
N ASP A 37 -0.18 -24.16 10.13
CA ASP A 37 -1.34 -23.96 11.00
C ASP A 37 -1.90 -22.55 10.84
N PHE A 38 -1.06 -21.54 10.65
CA PHE A 38 -1.53 -20.18 10.37
C PHE A 38 -2.33 -20.10 9.05
N TRP A 39 -1.85 -20.73 7.99
CA TRP A 39 -2.54 -20.68 6.69
C TRP A 39 -3.87 -21.44 6.71
N GLU A 40 -3.88 -22.63 7.31
CA GLU A 40 -5.06 -23.48 7.32
C GLU A 40 -6.06 -23.09 8.43
N ASP A 41 -5.61 -22.87 9.66
CA ASP A 41 -6.50 -22.64 10.80
C ASP A 41 -6.92 -21.16 10.94
N VAL A 42 -6.02 -20.22 10.63
CA VAL A 42 -6.30 -18.77 10.79
C VAL A 42 -6.79 -18.15 9.49
N MET A 43 -6.10 -18.42 8.38
CA MET A 43 -6.46 -17.84 7.08
C MET A 43 -7.48 -18.68 6.31
N ASN A 44 -7.70 -19.94 6.69
CA ASN A 44 -8.60 -20.89 6.01
C ASN A 44 -8.29 -21.03 4.51
N VAL A 45 -6.99 -21.10 4.18
CA VAL A 45 -6.48 -21.24 2.81
C VAL A 45 -5.32 -22.22 2.79
N LYS A 46 -5.36 -23.20 1.88
CA LYS A 46 -4.22 -24.08 1.65
C LYS A 46 -3.08 -23.32 0.96
N PRO A 47 -1.83 -23.44 1.43
CA PRO A 47 -0.68 -22.80 0.79
C PRO A 47 -0.53 -23.13 -0.71
N ASP A 48 -0.86 -24.36 -1.11
CA ASP A 48 -0.86 -24.75 -2.51
C ASP A 48 -1.88 -23.96 -3.34
N GLU A 49 -3.07 -23.71 -2.81
CA GLU A 49 -4.05 -22.85 -3.51
C GLU A 49 -3.56 -21.41 -3.60
N LEU A 50 -2.88 -20.93 -2.56
CA LEU A 50 -2.31 -19.59 -2.54
C LEU A 50 -1.19 -19.44 -3.59
N VAL A 51 -0.31 -20.43 -3.75
CA VAL A 51 0.79 -20.39 -4.74
C VAL A 51 0.24 -20.39 -6.17
N HIS A 52 -0.81 -21.17 -6.45
CA HIS A 52 -1.46 -21.17 -7.76
C HIS A 52 -2.20 -19.86 -8.06
N LYS A 53 -2.88 -19.27 -7.07
CA LYS A 53 -3.51 -17.94 -7.23
C LYS A 53 -2.47 -16.85 -7.47
N LEU A 54 -1.34 -16.91 -6.76
CA LEU A 54 -0.22 -16.00 -6.96
C LEU A 54 0.36 -16.14 -8.37
N GLU A 55 0.50 -17.36 -8.87
CA GLU A 55 1.00 -17.64 -10.22
C GLU A 55 0.03 -17.14 -11.29
N GLN A 56 -1.27 -17.43 -11.16
CA GLN A 56 -2.29 -16.91 -12.08
C GLN A 56 -2.22 -15.38 -12.15
N TRP A 57 -2.14 -14.71 -11.00
CA TRP A 57 -1.93 -13.28 -10.95
C TRP A 57 -0.61 -12.88 -11.63
N ALA A 58 0.50 -13.52 -11.31
CA ALA A 58 1.82 -13.18 -11.83
C ALA A 58 1.90 -13.35 -13.37
N CYS A 59 1.38 -14.44 -13.92
CA CYS A 59 1.34 -14.73 -15.35
C CYS A 59 0.37 -13.80 -16.11
N MET A 60 -0.78 -13.44 -15.52
CA MET A 60 -1.64 -12.37 -16.06
C MET A 60 -0.92 -11.01 -16.05
N GLN A 61 -0.02 -10.80 -15.10
CA GLN A 61 0.88 -9.66 -15.04
C GLN A 61 2.15 -9.87 -15.89
N GLY A 62 2.45 -11.04 -16.45
CA GLY A 62 3.60 -11.27 -17.33
C GLY A 62 3.58 -10.37 -18.58
N LYS A 63 2.38 -9.92 -18.97
CA LYS A 63 2.16 -8.86 -19.98
C LYS A 63 2.49 -7.43 -19.50
N SER A 64 3.01 -7.23 -18.28
CA SER A 64 2.83 -5.96 -17.52
C SER A 64 4.07 -5.15 -17.13
N LYS A 65 5.33 -5.48 -17.52
CA LYS A 65 6.42 -4.46 -17.42
C LYS A 65 6.04 -3.19 -18.20
N CYS A 66 5.46 -3.37 -19.39
CA CYS A 66 4.91 -2.28 -20.19
C CYS A 66 3.67 -1.63 -19.52
N ARG A 67 2.75 -2.43 -18.96
CA ARG A 67 1.56 -1.90 -18.26
C ARG A 67 1.88 -1.11 -17.00
N ARG A 68 2.94 -1.43 -16.23
CA ARG A 68 3.39 -0.64 -15.07
C ARG A 68 4.00 0.71 -15.46
N ASN A 69 4.57 0.80 -16.66
CA ASN A 69 5.08 2.05 -17.25
C ASN A 69 4.07 2.76 -18.15
N SER A 70 2.90 2.16 -18.39
CA SER A 70 1.78 2.85 -19.02
C SER A 70 1.28 3.96 -18.11
N VAL A 71 0.71 5.01 -18.71
CA VAL A 71 0.04 6.10 -17.98
C VAL A 71 -0.95 5.52 -16.97
N GLU A 72 -1.88 4.68 -17.42
CA GLU A 72 -2.90 4.06 -16.56
C GLU A 72 -2.29 3.27 -15.39
N GLY A 73 -1.23 2.51 -15.63
CA GLY A 73 -0.54 1.75 -14.59
C GLY A 73 0.08 2.65 -13.53
N MET A 74 0.72 3.74 -13.94
CA MET A 74 1.29 4.72 -13.02
C MET A 74 0.21 5.48 -12.25
N GLN A 75 -0.88 5.89 -12.91
CA GLN A 75 -2.03 6.53 -12.24
C GLN A 75 -2.58 5.64 -11.12
N ARG A 76 -2.82 4.35 -11.41
CA ARG A 76 -3.30 3.37 -10.42
C ARG A 76 -2.31 3.17 -9.28
N LEU A 77 -1.01 3.11 -9.58
CA LEU A 77 0.03 2.93 -8.57
C LEU A 77 0.12 4.12 -7.62
N CYS A 78 0.23 5.35 -8.15
CA CYS A 78 0.29 6.56 -7.34
C CYS A 78 -0.98 6.73 -6.49
N ALA A 79 -2.16 6.54 -7.08
CA ALA A 79 -3.42 6.60 -6.35
C ALA A 79 -3.48 5.56 -5.22
N ARG A 80 -2.94 4.35 -5.45
CA ARG A 80 -2.87 3.31 -4.41
C ARG A 80 -1.95 3.73 -3.26
N ILE A 81 -0.73 4.19 -3.54
CA ILE A 81 0.25 4.60 -2.53
C ILE A 81 -0.32 5.74 -1.68
N LEU A 82 -0.87 6.78 -2.32
CA LEU A 82 -1.47 7.93 -1.62
C LEU A 82 -2.61 7.48 -0.69
N ASN A 83 -3.57 6.70 -1.20
CA ASN A 83 -4.71 6.26 -0.40
C ASN A 83 -4.34 5.24 0.68
N SER A 84 -3.34 4.37 0.46
CA SER A 84 -2.87 3.46 1.52
C SER A 84 -2.13 4.22 2.62
N GLY A 85 -1.29 5.19 2.26
CA GLY A 85 -0.58 6.02 3.22
C GLY A 85 -1.53 6.82 4.11
N LEU A 86 -2.53 7.48 3.51
CA LEU A 86 -3.54 8.25 4.27
C LEU A 86 -4.34 7.36 5.23
N ARG A 87 -4.66 6.13 4.82
CA ARG A 87 -5.34 5.15 5.69
C ARG A 87 -4.49 4.76 6.90
N ALA A 88 -3.18 4.61 6.73
CA ALA A 88 -2.29 4.29 7.83
C ALA A 88 -2.28 5.43 8.88
N TYR A 89 -2.14 6.67 8.44
CA TYR A 89 -2.14 7.84 9.33
C TYR A 89 -3.50 8.07 10.00
N SER A 90 -4.61 8.03 9.25
CA SER A 90 -5.93 8.20 9.84
C SER A 90 -6.32 7.10 10.83
N SER A 91 -5.85 5.86 10.62
CA SER A 91 -6.12 4.76 11.55
C SER A 91 -5.43 4.93 12.91
N THR A 92 -4.27 5.59 12.95
CA THR A 92 -3.53 5.82 14.19
C THR A 92 -4.10 6.97 15.01
N LEU A 93 -4.67 8.00 14.37
CA LEU A 93 -5.48 9.02 15.05
C LEU A 93 -6.77 8.45 15.66
N PHE A 94 -7.49 7.61 14.91
CA PHE A 94 -8.74 7.01 15.39
C PHE A 94 -8.49 6.17 16.64
N ASN A 95 -7.41 5.37 16.64
CA ASN A 95 -7.01 4.57 17.80
C ASN A 95 -6.58 5.41 19.03
N ARG A 96 -6.04 6.63 18.83
CA ARG A 96 -5.67 7.53 19.95
C ARG A 96 -6.87 8.26 20.54
N LEU A 97 -7.89 8.52 19.74
CA LEU A 97 -9.10 9.24 20.16
C LEU A 97 -10.16 8.29 20.78
N SER A 98 -10.09 6.99 20.50
CA SER A 98 -10.98 5.99 21.09
C SER A 98 -10.30 5.21 22.21
N HIS A 99 -10.23 5.79 23.41
CA HIS A 99 -10.02 5.01 24.65
C HIS A 99 -11.31 4.30 25.09
N MET A 100 -12.08 3.74 24.14
CA MET A 100 -13.31 3.04 24.45
C MET A 100 -13.44 1.75 23.62
N HIS A 101 -13.66 0.70 24.37
CA HIS A 101 -13.70 -0.72 24.08
C HIS A 101 -14.53 -1.15 22.85
N THR A 102 -14.06 -2.24 22.21
CA THR A 102 -14.82 -3.32 21.54
C THR A 102 -15.82 -3.01 20.43
N GLY A 103 -15.58 -3.62 19.27
CA GLY A 103 -16.58 -3.80 18.22
C GLY A 103 -15.98 -3.56 16.85
N VAL A 104 -16.28 -4.43 15.89
CA VAL A 104 -15.95 -4.31 14.47
C VAL A 104 -16.66 -3.07 13.89
N ILE A 105 -16.23 -1.87 14.27
CA ILE A 105 -16.70 -0.64 13.65
C ILE A 105 -15.96 -0.57 12.33
N ALA A 106 -16.71 -0.71 11.24
CA ALA A 106 -16.19 -0.56 9.89
C ALA A 106 -15.40 0.75 9.79
N LYS A 107 -14.06 0.66 9.81
CA LYS A 107 -13.18 1.82 9.71
C LYS A 107 -13.53 2.54 8.42
N LYS A 108 -14.07 3.76 8.53
CA LYS A 108 -14.45 4.54 7.35
C LYS A 108 -13.21 4.69 6.48
N LYS A 109 -13.26 4.14 5.26
CA LYS A 109 -12.14 4.11 4.33
C LYS A 109 -11.94 5.53 3.79
N ILE A 110 -11.12 6.32 4.49
CA ILE A 110 -10.78 7.68 4.06
C ILE A 110 -10.03 7.57 2.73
N GLN A 111 -10.44 8.41 1.78
CA GLN A 111 -9.80 8.61 0.50
C GLN A 111 -9.36 10.07 0.40
N ILE A 112 -8.26 10.31 -0.29
CA ILE A 112 -7.79 11.67 -0.53
C ILE A 112 -8.83 12.43 -1.36
N ASN A 113 -9.18 13.62 -0.90
CA ASN A 113 -9.99 14.58 -1.66
C ASN A 113 -9.06 15.70 -2.13
N PHE A 114 -8.67 15.68 -3.40
CA PHE A 114 -7.76 16.68 -3.95
C PHE A 114 -8.41 18.06 -4.11
N ILE A 115 -9.73 18.11 -4.33
CA ILE A 115 -10.46 19.36 -4.54
C ILE A 115 -10.60 20.10 -3.21
N ASN A 116 -11.01 19.39 -2.16
CA ASN A 116 -11.17 19.96 -0.82
C ASN A 116 -10.06 19.49 0.12
N PHE A 117 -8.81 19.45 -0.36
CA PHE A 117 -7.70 18.86 0.40
C PHE A 117 -7.48 19.54 1.75
N GLU A 118 -7.48 20.87 1.75
CA GLU A 118 -7.29 21.70 2.94
C GLU A 118 -8.33 21.36 4.02
N VAL A 119 -9.63 21.44 3.71
CA VAL A 119 -10.69 21.18 4.71
C VAL A 119 -10.85 19.69 5.01
N ALA A 120 -10.94 18.84 3.98
CA ALA A 120 -11.30 17.44 4.16
C ALA A 120 -10.16 16.58 4.72
N ILE A 121 -8.91 17.02 4.56
CA ILE A 121 -7.72 16.29 5.02
C ILE A 121 -6.97 17.06 6.11
N LYS A 122 -6.47 18.28 5.83
CA LYS A 122 -5.62 19.02 6.77
C LYS A 122 -6.38 19.48 8.00
N GLU A 123 -7.45 20.25 7.84
CA GLU A 123 -8.24 20.76 8.98
C GLU A 123 -8.87 19.61 9.77
N LYS A 124 -9.52 18.68 9.06
CA LYS A 124 -10.25 17.58 9.69
C LYS A 124 -9.37 16.57 10.43
N TYR A 125 -8.20 16.24 9.90
CA TYR A 125 -7.36 15.18 10.46
C TYR A 125 -5.98 15.66 10.93
N GLY A 126 -5.59 16.91 10.68
CA GLY A 126 -4.24 17.40 11.01
C GLY A 126 -3.15 16.64 10.25
N ILE A 127 -3.44 16.14 9.05
CA ILE A 127 -2.53 15.39 8.20
C ILE A 127 -2.25 16.21 6.95
N ASP A 128 -0.98 16.30 6.57
CA ASP A 128 -0.55 16.92 5.33
C ASP A 128 0.22 15.95 4.43
N LEU A 129 0.27 16.23 3.14
CA LEU A 129 1.09 15.55 2.15
C LEU A 129 2.29 16.42 1.80
N LEU A 130 3.46 16.08 2.36
CA LEU A 130 4.69 16.83 2.17
C LEU A 130 5.45 16.36 0.94
N GLY A 131 6.26 17.27 0.37
CA GLY A 131 7.19 16.97 -0.72
C GLY A 131 6.52 16.54 -2.03
N TRP A 132 5.32 17.07 -2.32
CA TRP A 132 4.74 16.93 -3.65
C TRP A 132 5.71 17.49 -4.71
N PRO A 133 5.99 16.79 -5.82
CA PRO A 133 7.03 17.21 -6.75
C PRO A 133 6.72 18.55 -7.43
N GLU A 134 7.75 19.39 -7.57
CA GLU A 134 7.66 20.65 -8.30
C GLU A 134 7.31 20.41 -9.77
N GLY A 135 6.49 21.30 -10.34
CA GLY A 135 6.00 21.19 -11.72
C GLY A 135 4.92 20.13 -11.96
N VAL A 136 4.66 19.23 -11.00
CA VAL A 136 3.55 18.27 -11.10
C VAL A 136 2.26 18.88 -10.55
N PRO A 137 1.17 18.97 -11.35
CA PRO A 137 -0.10 19.50 -10.86
C PRO A 137 -0.62 18.73 -9.63
N PHE A 138 -0.99 19.45 -8.58
CA PHE A 138 -1.58 18.85 -7.38
C PHE A 138 -3.03 18.43 -7.65
N GLN A 139 -3.20 17.20 -8.11
CA GLN A 139 -4.51 16.64 -8.45
C GLN A 139 -4.50 15.11 -8.34
N SER A 140 -5.69 14.53 -8.50
CA SER A 140 -5.84 13.07 -8.56
C SER A 140 -4.89 12.47 -9.59
N PRO A 141 -4.13 11.41 -9.26
CA PRO A 141 -3.27 10.75 -10.24
C PRO A 141 -4.03 10.33 -11.49
N ARG A 142 -5.32 9.99 -11.39
CA ARG A 142 -6.18 9.65 -12.53
C ARG A 142 -6.41 10.82 -13.50
N ALA A 143 -6.32 12.05 -13.02
CA ALA A 143 -6.46 13.26 -13.84
C ALA A 143 -5.12 13.68 -14.50
N ILE A 144 -3.98 13.15 -14.04
CA ILE A 144 -2.67 13.43 -14.64
C ILE A 144 -2.52 12.57 -15.91
N THR A 145 -2.48 13.21 -17.07
CA THR A 145 -2.33 12.55 -18.37
C THR A 145 -0.86 12.48 -18.83
N SER A 146 -0.01 13.39 -18.34
CA SER A 146 1.43 13.39 -18.65
C SER A 146 2.14 12.19 -18.03
N ALA A 147 2.78 11.39 -18.88
CA ALA A 147 3.59 10.26 -18.46
C ALA A 147 4.81 10.69 -17.64
N GLU A 148 5.39 11.86 -17.95
CA GLU A 148 6.52 12.42 -17.21
C GLU A 148 6.12 12.82 -15.79
N HIS A 149 5.05 13.59 -15.65
CA HIS A 149 4.54 13.99 -14.33
C HIS A 149 4.18 12.77 -13.46
N LEU A 150 3.60 11.72 -14.08
CA LEU A 150 3.31 10.47 -13.37
C LEU A 150 4.55 9.71 -12.95
N ARG A 151 5.63 9.72 -13.74
CA ARG A 151 6.92 9.10 -13.36
C ARG A 151 7.53 9.86 -12.19
N THR A 152 7.60 11.18 -12.27
CA THR A 152 8.14 12.04 -11.20
C THR A 152 7.37 11.83 -9.89
N LEU A 153 6.03 11.85 -9.94
CA LEU A 153 5.20 11.59 -8.77
C LEU A 153 5.41 10.17 -8.21
N ARG A 154 5.45 9.16 -9.08
CA ARG A 154 5.69 7.77 -8.67
C ARG A 154 7.04 7.62 -7.97
N ASP A 155 8.07 8.22 -8.52
CA ASP A 155 9.44 8.07 -8.03
C ASP A 155 9.60 8.80 -6.69
N ALA A 156 9.01 10.00 -6.54
CA ALA A 156 8.97 10.71 -5.26
C ALA A 156 8.19 9.94 -4.18
N LEU A 157 7.04 9.36 -4.52
CA LEU A 157 6.24 8.53 -3.59
C LEU A 157 6.98 7.26 -3.17
N LYS A 158 7.77 6.65 -4.06
CA LYS A 158 8.56 5.45 -3.76
C LYS A 158 9.81 5.76 -2.95
N ALA A 159 10.47 6.88 -3.25
CA ALA A 159 11.64 7.34 -2.52
C ALA A 159 11.27 7.87 -1.12
N GLY A 160 9.99 8.16 -0.87
CA GLY A 160 9.52 8.76 0.37
C GLY A 160 9.75 10.27 0.45
N THR A 161 10.23 10.91 -0.62
CA THR A 161 10.34 12.37 -0.67
C THR A 161 8.96 13.02 -0.73
N CYS A 162 7.97 12.36 -1.35
CA CYS A 162 6.55 12.69 -1.21
C CYS A 162 5.88 11.73 -0.21
N HIS A 163 5.41 12.22 0.92
CA HIS A 163 4.87 11.38 1.98
C HIS A 163 3.85 12.11 2.87
N TRP A 164 2.99 11.33 3.52
CA TRP A 164 2.07 11.83 4.53
C TRP A 164 2.80 12.13 5.83
N ALA A 165 2.43 13.23 6.49
CA ALA A 165 2.95 13.61 7.80
C ALA A 165 1.85 14.23 8.68
N TYR A 166 2.04 14.15 9.99
CA TYR A 166 1.22 14.91 10.93
C TYR A 166 1.64 16.37 10.95
N MET A 167 0.66 17.26 10.91
CA MET A 167 0.89 18.69 11.07
C MET A 167 1.32 18.99 12.51
N SER A 168 2.32 19.86 12.65
CA SER A 168 2.73 20.39 13.94
C SER A 168 1.58 21.18 14.58
N ARG A 169 1.70 21.47 15.89
CA ARG A 169 0.70 22.29 16.58
C ARG A 169 0.62 23.70 15.98
N GLN A 170 1.75 24.27 15.59
CA GLN A 170 1.83 25.60 14.99
C GLN A 170 1.15 25.64 13.62
N GLN A 171 1.45 24.66 12.77
CA GLN A 171 0.78 24.52 11.46
C GLN A 171 -0.73 24.38 11.63
N ARG A 172 -1.22 23.66 12.64
CA ARG A 172 -2.66 23.54 12.88
C ARG A 172 -3.32 24.85 13.32
N LEU A 173 -2.62 25.72 14.03
CA LEU A 173 -3.14 27.01 14.47
C LEU A 173 -3.24 28.00 13.30
N GLU A 174 -2.26 28.01 12.40
CA GLU A 174 -2.26 28.84 11.19
C GLU A 174 -3.43 28.53 10.23
N TYR A 175 -4.07 27.37 10.37
CA TYR A 175 -5.24 26.96 9.58
C TYR A 175 -6.59 27.20 10.27
N GLN A 176 -6.58 27.64 11.53
CA GLN A 176 -7.80 27.88 12.32
C GLN A 176 -8.18 29.36 12.45
N ASP A 177 -7.32 30.27 11.97
CA ASP A 177 -7.55 31.73 11.88
C ASP A 177 -8.10 32.13 10.49
#